data_AF-A0A0H5SJ10-F1
#
_entry.id   AF-A0A0H5SJ10-F1
#
_cell.length_a   1.000
_cell.length_b   1.000
_cell.length_c   1.000
_cell.angle_alpha   90.00
_cell.angle_beta   90.00
_cell.angle_gamma   90.00
#
_symmetry.space_group_name_H-M   'P 1'
#
loop_
_entity.id
_entity.type
_entity.pdbx_description
1 polymer ?
#
loop_
_entity_poly.entity_id
_entity_poly.type
_entity_poly.pdbx_seq_one_letter_code
_entity_poly.pdbx_strand_id
1 'polypeptide(L)'
;MTLTSIYDEPVENNGLSPSGYGDGYYLLGSAAGPWHAPDIYAYLYRKYTMSYTGETSTYVFGYGDTASAIIAYLSLLMPGSLVFAIIGIIVFTAGEIVSYTQSIKLATYNFHYDYRVRIYGTIYFETFRGKLYWQIANLATGVTKWEYKSFNYGFSPNNGEMIAEAFYNYFN
;
A
#
# COMPACT_ATOMS: atom_id res chain seq x y z
N MET A 1 16.43 -13.85 -3.50
CA MET A 1 15.63 -12.64 -3.19
C MET A 1 14.26 -12.89 -3.80
N THR A 2 13.22 -13.06 -2.99
CA THR A 2 11.90 -13.54 -3.43
C THR A 2 11.17 -12.49 -4.28
N LEU A 3 10.59 -12.94 -5.40
CA LEU A 3 9.83 -12.17 -6.41
C LEU A 3 8.53 -11.52 -5.88
N THR A 4 8.31 -11.51 -4.57
CA THR A 4 6.99 -11.34 -3.94
C THR A 4 6.43 -9.91 -4.02
N SER A 5 7.28 -8.86 -4.00
CA SER A 5 6.79 -7.48 -3.89
C SER A 5 6.39 -6.80 -5.22
N ILE A 6 6.59 -7.44 -6.37
CA ILE A 6 6.07 -6.91 -7.65
C ILE A 6 4.54 -7.03 -7.70
N TYR A 7 3.97 -8.04 -7.06
CA TYR A 7 2.52 -8.30 -7.10
C TYR A 7 1.78 -7.73 -5.89
N ASP A 8 2.44 -7.66 -4.73
CA ASP A 8 1.89 -7.08 -3.50
C ASP A 8 2.83 -5.99 -2.97
N GLU A 9 2.53 -4.75 -3.35
CA GLU A 9 3.35 -3.58 -3.05
C GLU A 9 2.99 -3.03 -1.65
N PRO A 10 3.95 -2.93 -0.71
CA PRO A 10 3.68 -2.29 0.57
C PRO A 10 3.38 -0.81 0.36
N VAL A 11 2.44 -0.25 1.13
CA VAL A 11 2.07 1.18 1.05
C VAL A 11 3.28 2.07 1.28
N GLU A 12 4.07 1.78 2.31
CA GLU A 12 5.28 2.51 2.64
C GLU A 12 6.52 1.70 2.23
N ASN A 13 7.71 2.30 2.34
CA ASN A 13 8.96 1.60 2.03
C ASN A 13 9.45 0.69 3.18
N ASN A 14 8.62 0.49 4.21
CA ASN A 14 8.95 -0.35 5.36
C ASN A 14 9.23 -1.79 4.90
N GLY A 15 10.40 -2.32 5.28
CA GLY A 15 10.85 -3.66 4.88
C GLY A 15 11.44 -3.76 3.47
N LEU A 16 11.47 -2.66 2.69
CA LEU A 16 12.14 -2.64 1.39
C LEU A 16 13.63 -2.31 1.54
N SER A 17 14.44 -2.83 0.61
CA SER A 17 15.87 -2.51 0.56
C SER A 17 16.10 -1.21 -0.22
N PRO A 18 16.94 -0.28 0.28
CA PRO A 18 17.28 0.92 -0.46
C PRO A 18 18.05 0.56 -1.75
N SER A 19 17.88 1.40 -2.76
CA SER A 19 18.62 1.36 -4.03
C SER A 19 20.11 1.56 -3.79
N GLY A 20 20.95 0.71 -4.40
CA GLY A 20 22.41 0.84 -4.36
C GLY A 20 22.95 2.03 -5.16
N TYR A 21 22.09 2.78 -5.87
CA TYR A 21 22.48 3.88 -6.75
C TYR A 21 22.44 5.27 -6.08
N GLY A 22 22.10 5.35 -4.79
CA GLY A 22 22.11 6.61 -4.03
C GLY A 22 21.02 7.62 -4.44
N ASP A 23 19.98 7.19 -5.13
CA ASP A 23 18.93 8.04 -5.71
C ASP A 23 17.66 8.14 -4.86
N GLY A 24 17.67 7.56 -3.65
CA GLY A 24 16.56 7.60 -2.69
C GLY A 24 15.40 6.65 -3.01
N TYR A 25 15.56 5.80 -4.04
CA TYR A 25 14.58 4.76 -4.37
C TYR A 25 14.80 3.50 -3.52
N TYR A 26 13.76 2.66 -3.44
CA TYR A 26 13.75 1.37 -2.75
C TYR A 26 13.34 0.27 -3.73
N LEU A 27 13.97 -0.90 -3.62
CA LEU A 27 13.71 -2.06 -4.47
C LEU A 27 12.37 -2.69 -4.09
N LEU A 28 11.44 -2.76 -5.05
CA LEU A 28 10.23 -3.57 -4.94
C LEU A 28 10.51 -5.01 -5.36
N GLY A 29 11.22 -5.21 -6.47
CA GLY A 29 11.58 -6.56 -6.87
C GLY A 29 12.18 -6.62 -8.26
N SER A 30 12.33 -7.83 -8.76
CA SER A 30 12.88 -8.10 -10.07
C SER A 30 12.04 -9.08 -10.86
N ALA A 31 12.05 -8.98 -12.18
CA ALA A 31 11.48 -9.98 -13.07
C ALA A 31 12.49 -10.36 -14.15
N ALA A 32 12.49 -11.64 -14.55
CA ALA A 32 13.26 -12.11 -15.68
C ALA A 32 12.64 -11.64 -17.00
N GLY A 33 13.49 -11.54 -18.02
CA GLY A 33 13.13 -11.12 -19.36
C GLY A 33 12.22 -12.12 -20.09
N PRO A 34 11.72 -11.73 -21.27
CA PRO A 34 10.95 -12.60 -22.13
C PRO A 34 11.76 -13.85 -22.54
N TRP A 35 11.08 -14.89 -23.03
CA TRP A 35 11.66 -16.20 -23.35
C TRP A 35 12.92 -16.16 -24.24
N HIS A 36 13.09 -15.14 -25.08
CA HIS A 36 14.26 -14.98 -25.96
C HIS A 36 15.47 -14.31 -25.29
N ALA A 37 15.34 -13.86 -24.03
CA ALA A 37 16.39 -13.24 -23.24
C ALA A 37 16.22 -13.54 -21.73
N PRO A 38 16.27 -14.83 -21.33
CA PRO A 38 15.94 -15.27 -19.97
C PRO A 38 16.94 -14.79 -18.90
N ASP A 39 18.18 -14.48 -19.29
CA ASP A 39 19.25 -14.06 -18.37
C ASP A 39 19.22 -12.55 -18.07
N ILE A 40 18.29 -11.80 -18.67
CA ILE A 40 18.16 -10.36 -18.47
C ILE A 40 17.12 -10.11 -17.38
N TYR A 41 17.49 -9.35 -16.36
CA TYR A 41 16.60 -9.01 -15.24
C TYR A 41 16.30 -7.52 -15.21
N ALA A 42 15.01 -7.21 -15.08
CA ALA A 42 14.50 -5.88 -14.81
C ALA A 42 14.22 -5.74 -13.31
N TYR A 43 14.70 -4.66 -12.70
CA TYR A 43 14.53 -4.35 -11.29
C TYR A 43 13.65 -3.11 -11.14
N LEU A 44 12.49 -3.27 -10.49
CA LEU A 44 11.55 -2.21 -10.24
C LEU A 44 11.86 -1.55 -8.88
N TYR A 45 12.05 -0.24 -8.93
CA TYR A 45 12.32 0.60 -7.79
C TYR A 45 11.25 1.68 -7.63
N ARG A 46 11.05 2.13 -6.39
CA ARG A 46 10.08 3.16 -6.04
C ARG A 46 10.61 4.15 -5.01
N LYS A 47 10.24 5.42 -5.14
CA LYS A 47 10.24 6.40 -4.04
C LYS A 47 8.84 7.00 -3.92
N TYR A 48 8.54 7.65 -2.80
CA TYR A 48 7.24 8.29 -2.67
C TYR A 48 7.27 9.54 -1.81
N THR A 49 6.24 10.35 -2.02
CA THR A 49 5.82 11.39 -1.08
C THR A 49 4.37 11.13 -0.69
N MET A 50 3.98 11.62 0.49
CA MET A 50 2.64 11.47 1.02
C MET A 50 2.12 12.85 1.44
N SER A 51 0.84 13.10 1.16
CA SER A 51 0.13 14.28 1.67
C SER A 51 -1.19 13.89 2.33
N TYR A 52 -1.50 14.56 3.44
CA TYR A 52 -2.79 14.43 4.11
C TYR A 52 -3.86 15.15 3.29
N THR A 53 -4.95 14.46 2.95
CA THR A 53 -6.04 15.04 2.16
C THR A 53 -7.25 15.40 3.01
N GLY A 54 -7.27 15.03 4.29
CA GLY A 54 -8.35 15.35 5.21
C GLY A 54 -8.85 14.18 6.03
N GLU A 55 -9.55 14.51 7.12
CA GLU A 55 -10.27 13.53 7.91
C GLU A 55 -11.50 13.09 7.12
N THR A 56 -11.70 11.78 7.05
CA THR A 56 -12.88 11.20 6.39
C THR A 56 -13.98 11.00 7.41
N SER A 57 -13.67 10.36 8.54
CA SER A 57 -14.61 10.08 9.62
C SER A 57 -13.87 9.85 10.93
N THR A 58 -14.58 9.99 12.05
CA THR A 58 -14.17 9.47 13.35
C THR A 58 -15.29 8.61 13.92
N TYR A 59 -14.95 7.42 14.40
CA TYR A 59 -15.87 6.49 15.05
C TYR A 59 -15.44 6.30 16.51
N VAL A 60 -16.41 6.14 17.40
CA VAL A 60 -16.16 5.85 18.81
C VAL A 60 -16.95 4.61 19.17
N PHE A 61 -16.26 3.61 19.71
CA PHE A 61 -16.85 2.38 20.20
C PHE A 61 -16.67 2.33 21.72
N GLY A 62 -17.77 2.14 22.43
CA GLY A 62 -17.81 2.11 23.87
C GLY A 62 -17.38 0.76 24.44
N TYR A 63 -16.97 0.77 25.71
CA TYR A 63 -16.89 -0.46 26.48
C TYR A 63 -18.23 -1.21 26.43
N GLY A 64 -18.19 -2.51 26.12
CA GLY A 64 -19.40 -3.34 26.01
C GLY A 64 -19.91 -3.52 24.58
N ASP A 65 -19.46 -2.72 23.62
CA ASP A 65 -19.82 -2.93 22.21
C ASP A 65 -19.26 -4.26 21.71
N THR A 66 -20.07 -5.02 20.96
CA THR A 66 -19.66 -6.31 20.40
C THR A 66 -19.08 -6.14 19.00
N ALA A 67 -18.10 -6.98 18.65
CA ALA A 67 -17.52 -6.97 17.30
C ALA A 67 -18.60 -7.10 16.22
N SER A 68 -19.62 -7.95 16.42
CA SER A 68 -20.72 -8.15 15.48
C SER A 68 -21.59 -6.90 15.28
N ALA A 69 -21.91 -6.16 16.35
CA ALA A 69 -22.66 -4.91 16.25
C ALA A 69 -21.87 -3.83 15.51
N ILE A 70 -20.56 -3.73 15.77
CA ILE A 70 -19.67 -2.79 15.09
C ILE A 70 -19.58 -3.13 13.59
N ILE A 71 -19.36 -4.41 13.26
CA ILE A 71 -19.32 -4.88 11.86
C ILE A 71 -20.63 -4.55 11.15
N ALA A 72 -21.78 -4.85 11.76
CA ALA A 72 -23.09 -4.56 11.19
C ALA A 72 -23.27 -3.07 10.90
N TYR A 73 -22.92 -2.22 11.87
CA TYR A 73 -23.01 -0.76 11.71
C TYR A 73 -22.09 -0.24 10.58
N LEU A 74 -20.82 -0.62 10.59
CA LEU A 74 -19.85 -0.12 9.60
C LEU A 74 -20.14 -0.65 8.19
N SER A 75 -20.65 -1.87 8.06
CA SER A 75 -20.97 -2.48 6.76
C SER A 75 -22.07 -1.72 6.00
N LEU A 76 -22.86 -0.88 6.68
CA LEU A 76 -23.84 0.00 6.04
C LEU A 76 -23.21 1.26 5.43
N LEU A 77 -21.98 1.60 5.82
CA LEU A 77 -21.34 2.88 5.52
C LEU A 77 -20.13 2.77 4.61
N MET A 78 -19.49 1.60 4.55
CA MET A 78 -18.21 1.46 3.86
C MET A 78 -17.96 0.04 3.32
N PRO A 79 -16.96 -0.13 2.42
CA PRO A 79 -16.63 -1.44 1.86
C PRO A 79 -16.14 -2.41 2.93
N GLY A 80 -16.43 -3.70 2.74
CA GLY A 80 -16.09 -4.75 3.70
C GLY A 80 -14.60 -4.80 4.05
N SER A 81 -13.68 -4.55 3.10
CA SER A 81 -12.24 -4.57 3.38
C SER A 81 -11.84 -3.52 4.42
N LEU A 82 -12.42 -2.31 4.33
CA LEU A 82 -12.21 -1.25 5.31
C LEU A 82 -12.84 -1.59 6.67
N VAL A 83 -14.01 -2.24 6.68
CA VAL A 83 -14.63 -2.74 7.93
C VAL A 83 -13.68 -3.71 8.63
N PHE A 84 -13.17 -4.73 7.92
CA PHE A 84 -12.24 -5.70 8.51
C PHE A 84 -10.92 -5.07 8.96
N ALA A 85 -10.45 -4.05 8.23
CA ALA A 85 -9.26 -3.30 8.63
C ALA A 85 -9.48 -2.50 9.92
N ILE A 86 -10.65 -1.89 10.12
CA ILE A 86 -11.04 -1.23 11.37
C ILE A 86 -11.15 -2.23 12.52
N ILE A 87 -11.86 -3.35 12.32
CA ILE A 87 -12.00 -4.39 13.34
C ILE A 87 -10.63 -4.93 13.77
N GLY A 88 -9.71 -5.12 12.81
CA GLY A 88 -8.37 -5.62 13.08
C GLY A 88 -7.50 -4.73 13.96
N ILE A 89 -7.86 -3.46 14.19
CA ILE A 89 -7.13 -2.55 15.08
C ILE A 89 -7.87 -2.25 16.40
N ILE A 90 -9.10 -2.74 16.57
CA ILE A 90 -9.86 -2.61 17.81
C ILE A 90 -9.43 -3.70 18.78
N VAL A 91 -9.27 -3.34 20.06
CA VAL A 91 -8.91 -4.26 21.13
C VAL A 91 -10.17 -4.82 21.78
N PHE A 92 -10.40 -6.11 21.56
CA PHE A 92 -11.48 -6.87 22.18
C PHE A 92 -10.97 -7.71 23.36
N THR A 93 -11.88 -8.03 24.28
CA THR A 93 -11.70 -9.08 25.27
C THR A 93 -11.89 -10.47 24.63
N ALA A 94 -11.66 -11.54 25.40
CA ALA A 94 -11.86 -12.92 24.93
C ALA A 94 -13.30 -13.22 24.46
N GLY A 95 -14.30 -12.40 24.85
CA GLY A 95 -15.69 -12.51 24.41
C GLY A 95 -16.05 -11.65 23.20
N GLU A 96 -15.07 -11.12 22.47
CA GLU A 96 -15.28 -10.21 21.32
C GLU A 96 -16.01 -8.90 21.68
N ILE A 97 -15.91 -8.51 22.96
CA ILE A 97 -16.44 -7.25 23.49
C ILE A 97 -15.31 -6.24 23.57
N VAL A 98 -15.56 -5.01 23.11
CA VAL A 98 -14.62 -3.88 23.21
C VAL A 98 -14.16 -3.72 24.66
N SER A 99 -12.85 -3.89 24.86
CA SER A 99 -12.23 -3.99 26.19
C SER A 99 -12.25 -2.68 26.99
N TYR A 100 -12.27 -1.55 26.29
CA TYR A 100 -12.41 -0.19 26.81
C TYR A 100 -12.78 0.73 25.64
N THR A 101 -13.30 1.92 25.93
CA THR A 101 -13.70 2.88 24.91
C THR A 101 -12.54 3.22 23.98
N GLN A 102 -12.75 3.06 22.68
CA GLN A 102 -11.74 3.27 21.64
C GLN A 102 -12.28 4.22 20.58
N SER A 103 -11.43 5.16 20.15
CA SER A 103 -11.73 6.09 19.07
C SER A 103 -10.90 5.73 17.85
N ILE A 104 -11.59 5.47 16.74
CA ILE A 104 -11.00 5.13 15.45
C ILE A 104 -11.11 6.36 14.55
N LYS A 105 -9.96 6.94 14.21
CA LYS A 105 -9.85 8.01 13.24
C LYS A 105 -9.55 7.45 11.86
N LEU A 106 -10.36 7.83 10.88
CA LEU A 106 -10.19 7.49 9.48
C LEU A 106 -9.77 8.76 8.71
N ALA A 107 -8.54 8.76 8.21
CA ALA A 107 -7.98 9.86 7.41
C ALA A 107 -7.69 9.39 6.00
N THR A 108 -7.81 10.27 5.01
CA THR A 108 -7.36 9.97 3.64
C THR A 108 -6.00 10.64 3.41
N TYR A 109 -5.10 9.90 2.76
CA TYR A 109 -3.81 10.37 2.30
C TYR A 109 -3.63 10.07 0.82
N ASN A 110 -2.97 10.99 0.12
CA ASN A 110 -2.52 10.78 -1.26
C ASN A 110 -1.04 10.42 -1.25
N PHE A 111 -0.72 9.28 -1.83
CA PHE A 111 0.64 8.85 -2.05
C PHE A 111 0.99 9.06 -3.52
N HIS A 112 2.02 9.88 -3.76
CA HIS A 112 2.63 10.03 -5.07
C HIS A 112 3.89 9.17 -5.12
N TYR A 113 3.83 8.09 -5.89
CA TYR A 113 4.91 7.14 -6.10
C TYR A 113 5.60 7.41 -7.42
N ASP A 114 6.90 7.62 -7.38
CA ASP A 114 7.75 7.61 -8.56
C ASP A 114 8.39 6.23 -8.71
N TYR A 115 8.36 5.69 -9.92
CA TYR A 115 8.89 4.37 -10.26
C TYR A 115 10.00 4.47 -11.29
N ARG A 116 10.95 3.54 -11.17
CA ARG A 116 12.04 3.34 -12.14
C ARG A 116 12.26 1.86 -12.35
N VAL A 117 12.45 1.45 -13.59
CA VAL A 117 12.87 0.09 -13.93
C VAL A 117 14.29 0.13 -14.48
N ARG A 118 15.17 -0.66 -13.87
CA ARG A 118 16.57 -0.77 -14.28
C ARG A 118 16.87 -2.15 -14.84
N ILE A 119 17.66 -2.19 -15.92
CA ILE A 119 18.24 -3.40 -16.49
C ILE A 119 19.76 -3.17 -16.53
N TYR A 120 20.55 -4.09 -15.96
CA TYR A 120 22.00 -3.91 -15.76
C TYR A 120 22.41 -2.56 -15.13
N GLY A 121 21.54 -2.01 -14.28
CA GLY A 121 21.75 -0.74 -13.57
C GLY A 121 21.39 0.52 -14.36
N THR A 122 21.18 0.44 -15.67
CA THR A 122 20.68 1.55 -16.49
C THR A 122 19.15 1.65 -16.38
N ILE A 123 18.62 2.87 -16.33
CA ILE A 123 17.17 3.12 -16.31
C ILE A 123 16.63 2.99 -17.74
N TYR A 124 15.64 2.12 -17.94
CA TYR A 124 14.96 1.94 -19.23
C TYR A 124 13.49 2.34 -19.22
N PHE A 125 12.93 2.60 -18.03
CA PHE A 125 11.58 3.14 -17.92
C PHE A 125 11.42 3.92 -16.61
N GLU A 126 10.74 5.06 -16.68
CA GLU A 126 10.38 5.90 -15.54
C GLU A 126 8.92 6.31 -15.65
N THR A 127 8.20 6.29 -14.54
CA THR A 127 6.82 6.76 -14.50
C THR A 127 6.37 7.03 -13.06
N PHE A 128 5.11 7.43 -12.86
CA PHE A 128 4.56 7.72 -11.54
C PHE A 128 3.13 7.21 -11.38
N ARG A 129 2.69 7.08 -10.12
CA ARG A 129 1.29 6.82 -9.74
C ARG A 129 0.88 7.64 -8.53
N GLY A 130 -0.33 8.20 -8.59
CA GLY A 130 -1.08 8.66 -7.43
C GLY A 130 -2.01 7.55 -6.95
N LYS A 131 -1.93 7.17 -5.68
CA LYS A 131 -2.88 6.26 -5.03
C LYS A 131 -3.40 6.90 -3.74
N LEU A 132 -4.69 6.76 -3.48
CA LEU A 132 -5.29 7.16 -2.22
C LEU A 132 -5.33 5.98 -1.27
N TYR A 133 -5.01 6.24 -0.01
CA TYR A 133 -5.13 5.28 1.08
C TYR A 133 -5.91 5.89 2.23
N TRP A 134 -6.65 5.04 2.92
CA TRP A 134 -7.14 5.35 4.25
C TRP A 134 -6.07 5.00 5.27
N GLN A 135 -5.76 5.95 6.15
CA GLN A 135 -5.12 5.66 7.42
C GLN A 135 -6.21 5.41 8.45
N ILE A 136 -6.15 4.25 9.07
CA ILE A 136 -7.04 3.84 10.15
C ILE A 136 -6.21 3.88 11.42
N ALA A 137 -6.52 4.79 12.33
CA ALA A 137 -5.77 4.99 13.55
C ALA A 137 -6.66 4.74 14.77
N ASN A 138 -6.25 3.82 15.64
CA ASN A 138 -6.85 3.67 16.95
C ASN A 138 -6.15 4.63 17.90
N LEU A 139 -6.83 5.71 18.27
CA LEU A 139 -6.25 6.78 19.09
C LEU A 139 -5.97 6.34 20.53
N ALA A 140 -6.60 5.26 21.00
CA ALA A 140 -6.38 4.75 22.35
C ALA A 140 -5.10 3.89 22.45
N THR A 141 -4.76 3.15 21.40
CA THR A 141 -3.57 2.28 21.37
C THR A 141 -2.39 2.84 20.59
N GLY A 142 -2.63 3.86 19.74
CA GLY A 142 -1.66 4.38 18.80
C GLY A 142 -1.42 3.46 17.59
N VAL A 143 -2.13 2.33 17.48
CA VAL A 143 -1.99 1.40 16.35
C VAL A 143 -2.60 2.02 15.09
N THR A 144 -1.86 1.97 14.00
CA THR A 144 -2.30 2.44 12.68
C THR A 144 -2.24 1.33 11.65
N LYS A 145 -3.18 1.36 10.71
CA LYS A 145 -3.19 0.49 9.52
C LYS A 145 -3.53 1.29 8.28
N TRP A 146 -2.94 0.92 7.16
CA TRP A 146 -3.28 1.46 5.84
C TRP A 146 -4.23 0.51 5.11
N GLU A 147 -5.22 1.08 4.45
CA GLU A 147 -6.14 0.36 3.56
C GLU A 147 -6.21 1.09 2.22
N TYR A 148 -6.09 0.35 1.12
CA TYR A 148 -6.18 0.93 -0.21
C TYR A 148 -7.58 1.49 -0.46
N LYS A 149 -7.64 2.77 -0.87
CA LYS A 149 -8.91 3.44 -1.18
C LYS A 149 -9.20 3.39 -2.66
N SER A 150 -8.30 3.94 -3.47
CA SER A 150 -8.47 3.96 -4.92
C SER A 150 -7.19 4.38 -5.64
N PHE A 151 -7.16 4.10 -6.93
CA PHE A 151 -6.21 4.73 -7.84
C PHE A 151 -6.65 6.17 -8.05
N ASN A 152 -5.68 7.09 -8.17
CA ASN A 152 -5.96 8.50 -8.36
C ASN A 152 -5.55 8.94 -9.77
N TYR A 153 -4.29 8.75 -10.13
CA TYR A 153 -3.75 9.16 -11.43
C TYR A 153 -2.41 8.48 -11.75
N GLY A 154 -1.89 8.67 -12.96
CA GLY A 154 -0.58 8.18 -13.39
C GLY A 154 -0.67 6.92 -14.25
N PHE A 155 0.44 6.20 -14.34
CA PHE A 155 0.56 5.01 -15.19
C PHE A 155 -0.17 3.81 -14.58
N SER A 156 -0.55 2.87 -15.44
CA SER A 156 -1.29 1.63 -15.13
C SER A 156 -0.99 1.08 -13.74
N PRO A 157 -2.00 0.61 -12.97
CA PRO A 157 -1.81 0.05 -11.63
C PRO A 157 -1.01 -1.26 -11.62
N ASN A 158 -0.71 -1.85 -12.78
CA ASN A 158 0.01 -3.11 -12.91
C ASN A 158 1.53 -2.90 -13.02
N ASN A 159 2.30 -3.45 -12.07
CA ASN A 159 3.76 -3.42 -12.10
C ASN A 159 4.36 -4.21 -13.26
N GLY A 160 3.69 -5.28 -13.70
CA GLY A 160 4.13 -6.09 -14.83
C GLY A 160 4.18 -5.29 -16.13
N GLU A 161 3.28 -4.32 -16.31
CA GLU A 161 3.28 -3.46 -17.50
C GLU A 161 4.47 -2.48 -17.51
N MET A 162 4.87 -1.94 -16.35
CA MET A 162 6.08 -1.12 -16.24
C MET A 162 7.34 -1.92 -16.60
N ILE A 163 7.39 -3.17 -16.16
CA ILE A 163 8.50 -4.09 -16.44
C ILE A 163 8.53 -4.46 -17.93
N ALA A 164 7.37 -4.75 -18.52
CA ALA A 164 7.24 -5.04 -19.94
C ALA A 164 7.71 -3.86 -20.81
N GLU A 165 7.31 -2.64 -20.44
CA GLU A 165 7.74 -1.42 -21.13
C GLU A 165 9.25 -1.20 -21.03
N ALA A 166 9.86 -1.47 -19.88
CA ALA A 166 11.30 -1.38 -19.70
C ALA A 166 12.07 -2.39 -20.56
N PHE A 167 11.56 -3.63 -20.69
CA PHE A 167 12.13 -4.59 -21.61
C PHE A 167 11.96 -4.17 -23.06
N TYR A 168 10.79 -3.65 -23.43
CA TYR A 168 10.57 -3.11 -24.77
C TYR A 168 11.59 -2.02 -25.13
N ASN A 169 11.83 -1.07 -24.22
CA ASN A 169 12.84 0.00 -24.40
C ASN A 169 14.29 -0.49 -24.34
N TYR A 170 14.56 -1.66 -23.77
CA TYR A 170 15.91 -2.23 -23.73
C TYR A 170 16.28 -2.93 -25.05
N PHE A 171 15.32 -3.56 -25.72
CA PHE A 171 15.54 -4.30 -26.96
C PHE A 171 15.41 -3.46 -28.23
N ASN A 172 14.96 -2.20 -28.12
CA ASN A 172 14.82 -1.24 -29.22
C ASN A 172 15.72 -0.03 -29.01
#